data_AF-A0A523B6Q8-F1
#
_entry.id   AF-A0A523B6Q8-F1
#
_cell.length_a   1.000
_cell.length_b   1.000
_cell.length_c   1.000
_cell.angle_alpha   90.00
_cell.angle_beta   90.00
_cell.angle_gamma   90.00
#
_symmetry.space_group_name_H-M   'P 1'
#
loop_
_entity.id
_entity.type
_entity.pdbx_description
1 polymer ?
#
loop_
_entity_poly.entity_id
_entity_poly.type
_entity_poly.pdbx_seq_one_letter_code
_entity_poly.pdbx_strand_id
1 'polypeptide(L)'
;MDPSTRRVGREVVEFINSYIKGDKPKITFKLNVEGLTKFMNKVLAIVSSIPRGFVTCYGCVAEVIENPYACRAVGRALAMNPWPIIIPCHRVVKSDLTLGGYRGGLDMKRELLRIEGVAVTLAGRVLPAHFLEARRLRELSRDAGEKLLTS
;
A
#
# COMPACT_ATOMS: atom_id res chain seq x y z
N MET A 1 -29.91 6.87 4.02
CA MET A 1 -28.62 6.58 3.38
C MET A 1 -28.81 6.75 1.88
N ASP A 2 -28.02 7.61 1.27
CA ASP A 2 -28.10 7.95 -0.15
C ASP A 2 -27.82 6.71 -1.05
N PRO A 3 -28.49 6.54 -2.21
CA PRO A 3 -28.29 5.41 -3.12
C PRO A 3 -26.84 5.23 -3.60
N SER A 4 -26.08 6.31 -3.76
CA SER A 4 -24.66 6.22 -4.14
C SER A 4 -23.81 5.65 -3.01
N THR A 5 -24.11 6.00 -1.75
CA THR A 5 -23.42 5.44 -0.58
C THR A 5 -23.61 3.91 -0.50
N ARG A 6 -24.83 3.42 -0.75
CA ARG A 6 -25.11 1.97 -0.78
C ARG A 6 -24.36 1.26 -1.90
N ARG A 7 -24.23 1.91 -3.06
CA ARG A 7 -23.49 1.37 -4.20
C ARG A 7 -22.00 1.24 -3.88
N VAL A 8 -21.35 2.31 -3.40
CA VAL A 8 -19.92 2.27 -3.03
C VAL A 8 -19.66 1.21 -1.95
N GLY A 9 -20.55 1.09 -0.96
CA GLY A 9 -20.45 0.05 0.06
C GLY A 9 -20.39 -1.37 -0.54
N ARG A 10 -21.20 -1.66 -1.55
CA ARG A 10 -21.15 -2.97 -2.25
C ARG A 10 -19.85 -3.15 -3.02
N GLU A 11 -19.41 -2.14 -3.78
CA GLU A 11 -18.18 -2.22 -4.57
C GLU A 11 -16.94 -2.45 -3.68
N VAL A 12 -16.90 -1.83 -2.48
CA VAL A 12 -15.84 -2.07 -1.49
C VAL A 12 -15.89 -3.50 -0.95
N VAL A 13 -17.07 -4.02 -0.60
CA VAL A 13 -17.24 -5.39 -0.11
C VAL A 13 -16.83 -6.41 -1.17
N GLU A 14 -17.23 -6.22 -2.42
CA GLU A 14 -16.84 -7.05 -3.56
C GLU A 14 -15.31 -7.03 -3.77
N PHE A 15 -14.70 -5.85 -3.71
CA PHE A 15 -13.25 -5.70 -3.79
C PHE A 15 -12.53 -6.48 -2.69
N ILE A 16 -12.93 -6.31 -1.43
CA ILE A 16 -12.28 -6.98 -0.29
C ILE A 16 -12.45 -8.51 -0.38
N ASN A 17 -13.65 -8.98 -0.70
CA ASN A 17 -13.92 -10.42 -0.83
C ASN A 17 -13.09 -11.07 -1.95
N SER A 18 -13.00 -10.42 -3.12
CA SER A 18 -12.18 -10.90 -4.23
C SER A 18 -10.68 -10.85 -3.88
N TYR A 19 -10.22 -9.78 -3.22
CA TYR A 19 -8.83 -9.65 -2.79
C TYR A 19 -8.41 -10.78 -1.83
N ILE A 20 -9.22 -11.07 -0.80
CA ILE A 20 -8.91 -12.11 0.21
C ILE A 20 -8.88 -13.50 -0.43
N LYS A 21 -9.68 -13.74 -1.47
CA LYS A 21 -9.66 -15.00 -2.25
C LYS A 21 -8.40 -15.19 -3.10
N GLY A 22 -7.55 -14.17 -3.22
CA GLY A 22 -6.33 -14.22 -4.02
C GLY A 22 -6.44 -13.55 -5.40
N ASP A 23 -7.61 -13.01 -5.75
CA ASP A 23 -7.82 -12.36 -7.04
C ASP A 23 -7.13 -10.98 -7.11
N LYS A 24 -7.19 -10.37 -8.31
CA LYS A 24 -6.67 -9.03 -8.60
C LYS A 24 -7.82 -8.07 -8.93
N PRO A 25 -8.71 -7.75 -7.98
CA PRO A 25 -9.84 -6.86 -8.23
C PRO A 25 -9.35 -5.46 -8.59
N LYS A 26 -10.08 -4.79 -9.49
CA LYS A 26 -9.85 -3.39 -9.83
C LYS A 26 -10.67 -2.50 -8.89
N ILE A 27 -10.13 -1.34 -8.54
CA ILE A 27 -10.85 -0.34 -7.78
C ILE A 27 -11.76 0.43 -8.73
N THR A 28 -13.07 0.42 -8.47
CA THR A 28 -14.11 1.09 -9.28
C THR A 28 -14.69 2.34 -8.59
N PHE A 29 -14.25 2.60 -7.37
CA PHE A 29 -14.70 3.69 -6.51
C PHE A 29 -13.53 4.65 -6.22
N LYS A 30 -13.86 5.83 -5.70
CA LYS A 30 -12.89 6.87 -5.33
C LYS A 30 -12.71 6.94 -3.82
N LEU A 31 -11.51 7.26 -3.37
CA LEU A 31 -11.20 7.50 -1.96
C LEU A 31 -11.23 9.00 -1.67
N ASN A 32 -11.96 9.40 -0.63
CA ASN A 32 -12.02 10.78 -0.17
C ASN A 32 -10.74 11.13 0.61
N VAL A 33 -9.89 12.00 0.08
CA VAL A 33 -8.63 12.39 0.75
C VAL A 33 -8.74 13.58 1.70
N GLU A 34 -9.96 14.04 1.98
CA GLU A 34 -10.19 15.11 2.94
C GLU A 34 -9.59 14.78 4.32
N GLY A 35 -8.92 15.77 4.92
CA GLY A 35 -8.20 15.60 6.19
C GLY A 35 -6.79 15.00 6.07
N LEU A 36 -6.36 14.54 4.89
CA LEU A 36 -4.98 14.10 4.68
C LEU A 36 -4.03 15.27 4.45
N THR A 37 -2.90 15.26 5.13
CA THR A 37 -1.81 16.22 4.87
C THR A 37 -1.22 16.00 3.47
N LYS A 38 -0.60 17.04 2.89
CA LYS A 38 0.12 16.92 1.60
C LYS A 38 1.16 15.80 1.62
N PHE A 39 1.85 15.61 2.76
CA PHE A 39 2.82 14.54 2.93
C PHE A 39 2.16 13.15 2.92
N MET A 40 1.06 12.96 3.65
CA MET A 40 0.31 11.70 3.64
C MET A 40 -0.22 11.37 2.25
N ASN A 41 -0.78 12.36 1.54
CA ASN A 41 -1.26 12.18 0.18
C ASN A 41 -0.14 11.69 -0.75
N LYS A 42 1.05 12.31 -0.72
CA LYS A 42 2.21 11.84 -1.49
C LYS A 42 2.60 10.41 -1.13
N VAL A 43 2.74 10.09 0.16
CA VAL A 43 3.11 8.74 0.62
C VAL A 43 2.11 7.69 0.15
N LEU A 44 0.81 7.93 0.36
CA LEU A 44 -0.25 6.99 0.02
C LEU A 44 -0.38 6.81 -1.50
N ALA A 45 -0.17 7.86 -2.30
CA ALA A 45 -0.13 7.78 -3.75
C ALA A 45 1.06 6.94 -4.27
N ILE A 46 2.25 7.09 -3.67
CA ILE A 46 3.39 6.23 -4.04
C ILE A 46 3.09 4.77 -3.65
N VAL A 47 2.56 4.53 -2.45
CA VAL A 47 2.28 3.16 -1.99
C VAL A 47 1.16 2.48 -2.79
N SER A 48 0.17 3.22 -3.28
CA SER A 48 -0.87 2.65 -4.16
C SER A 48 -0.34 2.18 -5.52
N SER A 49 0.82 2.71 -5.97
CA SER A 49 1.48 2.29 -7.21
C SER A 49 2.26 0.98 -7.10
N ILE A 50 2.51 0.48 -5.88
CA ILE A 50 3.27 -0.77 -5.68
C ILE A 50 2.40 -1.93 -6.18
N PRO A 51 2.82 -2.72 -7.19
CA PRO A 51 2.02 -3.81 -7.72
C PRO A 51 1.88 -4.97 -6.72
N ARG A 52 0.79 -5.73 -6.86
CA ARG A 52 0.61 -7.01 -6.14
C ARG A 52 1.80 -7.94 -6.41
N GLY A 53 2.26 -8.64 -5.37
CA GLY A 53 3.39 -9.57 -5.47
C GLY A 53 4.76 -8.90 -5.33
N PHE A 54 4.78 -7.59 -5.04
CA PHE A 54 6.00 -6.84 -4.82
C PHE A 54 5.92 -6.03 -3.51
N VAL A 55 7.10 -5.74 -2.97
CA VAL A 55 7.28 -4.90 -1.78
C VAL A 55 8.32 -3.82 -2.06
N THR A 56 8.36 -2.78 -1.25
CA THR A 56 9.44 -1.81 -1.22
C THR A 56 9.78 -1.46 0.24
N CYS A 57 10.74 -0.57 0.48
CA CYS A 57 11.05 -0.12 1.84
C CYS A 57 10.68 1.34 2.10
N TYR A 58 10.57 1.70 3.38
CA TYR A 58 10.28 3.07 3.80
C TYR A 58 11.24 4.11 3.20
N GLY A 59 12.53 3.73 3.06
CA GLY A 59 13.54 4.58 2.44
C GLY A 59 13.32 4.82 0.95
N CYS A 60 12.94 3.77 0.20
CA CYS A 60 12.61 3.92 -1.20
C CYS A 60 11.38 4.83 -1.40
N VAL A 61 10.35 4.69 -0.57
CA VAL A 61 9.19 5.61 -0.61
C VAL A 61 9.63 7.04 -0.29
N ALA A 62 10.46 7.24 0.74
CA ALA A 62 11.00 8.54 1.13
C ALA A 62 11.81 9.20 -0.01
N GLU A 63 12.61 8.43 -0.72
CA GLU A 63 13.37 8.89 -1.88
C GLU A 63 12.47 9.27 -3.07
N VAL A 64 11.42 8.49 -3.34
CA VAL A 64 10.50 8.75 -4.45
C VAL A 64 9.66 10.00 -4.21
N ILE A 65 9.31 10.30 -2.95
CA ILE A 65 8.64 11.57 -2.59
C ILE A 65 9.61 12.76 -2.43
N GLU A 66 10.88 12.59 -2.86
CA GLU A 66 11.92 13.62 -2.84
C GLU A 66 12.27 14.12 -1.43
N ASN A 67 12.14 13.24 -0.43
CA ASN A 67 12.56 13.52 0.95
C ASN A 67 13.26 12.30 1.57
N PRO A 68 14.51 12.00 1.18
CA PRO A 68 15.22 10.78 1.59
C PRO A 68 15.35 10.58 3.11
N TYR A 69 15.33 11.67 3.89
CA TYR A 69 15.45 11.63 5.35
C TYR A 69 14.10 11.35 6.07
N ALA A 70 13.00 11.25 5.33
CA ALA A 70 11.65 11.10 5.88
C ALA A 70 11.23 9.65 6.19
N CYS A 71 12.15 8.67 6.22
CA CYS A 71 11.82 7.25 6.45
C CYS A 71 10.87 7.01 7.63
N ARG A 72 11.13 7.66 8.78
CA ARG A 72 10.28 7.55 9.98
C ARG A 72 8.91 8.21 9.78
N ALA A 73 8.87 9.35 9.10
CA ALA A 73 7.63 10.05 8.78
C ALA A 73 6.76 9.25 7.81
N VAL A 74 7.36 8.60 6.81
CA VAL A 74 6.67 7.64 5.93
C VAL A 74 6.04 6.52 6.76
N GLY A 75 6.79 5.93 7.69
CA GLY A 75 6.27 4.90 8.60
C GLY A 75 5.04 5.37 9.39
N ARG A 76 5.08 6.60 9.92
CA ARG A 76 3.94 7.22 10.63
C ARG A 76 2.74 7.46 9.72
N ALA A 77 2.96 7.99 8.52
CA ALA A 77 1.89 8.21 7.54
C ALA A 77 1.20 6.90 7.15
N LEU A 78 1.96 5.81 6.99
CA LEU A 78 1.41 4.49 6.68
C LEU A 78 0.69 3.84 7.88
N ALA A 79 1.13 4.10 9.11
CA ALA A 79 0.42 3.68 10.31
C ALA A 79 -0.95 4.38 10.44
N MET A 80 -1.09 5.58 9.87
CA MET A 80 -2.32 6.37 9.82
C MET A 80 -3.12 6.16 8.53
N ASN A 81 -2.78 5.17 7.69
CA ASN A 81 -3.51 4.88 6.46
C ASN A 81 -5.00 4.59 6.76
N PRO A 82 -5.95 5.41 6.27
CA PRO A 82 -7.39 5.21 6.52
C PRO A 82 -7.95 4.00 5.77
N TRP A 83 -7.28 3.57 4.69
CA TRP A 83 -7.76 2.49 3.82
C TRP A 83 -6.73 1.36 3.69
N PRO A 84 -6.49 0.57 4.75
CA PRO A 84 -5.70 -0.65 4.65
C PRO A 84 -6.25 -1.57 3.54
N ILE A 85 -5.39 -2.42 2.97
CA ILE A 85 -5.69 -3.33 1.85
C ILE A 85 -5.92 -2.60 0.52
N ILE A 86 -6.80 -1.59 0.49
CA ILE A 86 -7.05 -0.77 -0.70
C ILE A 86 -5.81 0.06 -1.04
N ILE A 87 -5.27 0.80 -0.06
CA ILE A 87 -3.91 1.34 -0.12
C ILE A 87 -2.99 0.34 0.59
N PRO A 88 -2.07 -0.32 -0.13
CA PRO A 88 -1.43 -1.54 0.32
C PRO A 88 -0.20 -1.26 1.20
N CYS A 89 -0.41 -0.62 2.37
CA CYS A 89 0.68 -0.29 3.29
C CYS A 89 1.42 -1.52 3.86
N HIS A 90 0.84 -2.73 3.76
CA HIS A 90 1.51 -3.99 4.07
C HIS A 90 2.66 -4.32 3.08
N ARG A 91 2.68 -3.73 1.88
CA ARG A 91 3.77 -3.88 0.89
C ARG A 91 5.02 -3.06 1.21
N VAL A 92 5.03 -2.28 2.30
CA VAL A 92 6.22 -1.52 2.73
C VAL A 92 6.89 -2.21 3.91
N VAL A 93 8.17 -2.57 3.75
CA VAL A 93 8.99 -3.31 4.73
C VAL A 93 10.22 -2.52 5.16
N LYS A 94 11.04 -3.06 6.06
CA LYS A 94 12.33 -2.46 6.40
C LYS A 94 13.33 -2.65 5.25
N SER A 95 14.39 -1.84 5.21
CA SER A 95 15.41 -1.88 4.15
C SER A 95 16.20 -3.20 4.11
N ASP A 96 16.26 -3.92 5.22
CA ASP A 96 16.86 -5.26 5.33
C ASP A 96 15.90 -6.40 4.94
N LEU A 97 14.78 -6.05 4.30
CA LEU A 97 13.68 -6.93 3.88
C LEU A 97 12.91 -7.61 5.01
N THR A 98 13.19 -7.28 6.28
CA THR A 98 12.39 -7.79 7.40
C THR A 98 11.05 -7.05 7.52
N LEU A 99 10.02 -7.74 8.02
CA LEU A 99 8.72 -7.12 8.22
C LEU A 99 8.83 -5.96 9.23
N GLY A 100 8.44 -4.76 8.78
CA GLY A 100 8.19 -3.62 9.66
C GLY A 100 6.82 -3.69 10.32
N GLY A 101 6.61 -2.89 11.37
CA GLY A 101 5.35 -2.81 12.09
C GLY A 101 4.14 -2.56 11.18
N TYR A 102 2.99 -3.08 11.59
CA TYR A 102 1.73 -2.98 10.86
C TYR A 102 0.58 -2.80 11.85
N ARG A 103 -0.35 -1.89 11.55
CA ARG A 103 -1.47 -1.59 12.45
C ARG A 103 -2.34 -2.81 12.76
N GLY A 104 -2.53 -3.70 11.77
CA GLY A 104 -3.25 -4.96 11.95
C GLY A 104 -2.42 -6.10 12.55
N GLY A 105 -1.19 -5.85 13.01
CA GLY A 105 -0.27 -6.88 13.51
C GLY A 105 0.57 -7.56 12.41
N LEU A 106 1.66 -8.19 12.82
CA LEU A 106 2.59 -8.82 11.87
C LEU A 106 2.00 -10.06 11.18
N ASP A 107 1.12 -10.80 11.86
CA ASP A 107 0.47 -11.98 11.29
C ASP A 107 -0.45 -11.60 10.13
N MET A 108 -1.27 -10.55 10.31
CA MET A 108 -2.10 -10.01 9.22
C MET A 108 -1.23 -9.51 8.06
N LYS A 109 -0.13 -8.80 8.33
CA LYS A 109 0.79 -8.36 7.26
C LYS A 109 1.37 -9.53 6.49
N ARG A 110 1.80 -10.59 7.19
CA ARG A 110 2.35 -11.79 6.58
C ARG A 110 1.30 -12.51 5.73
N GLU A 111 0.07 -12.60 6.22
CA GLU A 111 -1.05 -13.22 5.51
C GLU A 111 -1.43 -12.46 4.24
N LEU A 112 -1.52 -11.12 4.30
CA LEU A 112 -1.76 -10.29 3.12
C LEU A 112 -0.66 -10.46 2.08
N LEU A 113 0.61 -10.46 2.50
CA LEU A 113 1.74 -10.73 1.60
C LEU A 113 1.66 -12.14 0.98
N ARG A 114 1.28 -13.15 1.77
CA ARG A 114 1.09 -14.52 1.30
C ARG A 114 -0.02 -14.63 0.26
N ILE A 115 -1.19 -14.02 0.53
CA ILE A 115 -2.32 -13.91 -0.41
C ILE A 115 -1.82 -13.33 -1.74
N GLU A 116 -0.95 -12.32 -1.69
CA GLU A 116 -0.36 -11.67 -2.86
C GLU A 116 0.73 -12.46 -3.58
N GLY A 117 1.13 -13.63 -3.06
CA GLY A 117 2.20 -14.45 -3.61
C GLY A 117 3.59 -13.96 -3.26
N VAL A 118 3.74 -13.13 -2.22
CA VAL A 118 5.05 -12.68 -1.72
C VAL A 118 5.60 -13.71 -0.74
N ALA A 119 6.74 -14.30 -1.09
CA ALA A 119 7.43 -15.24 -0.23
C ALA A 119 8.12 -14.53 0.94
N VAL A 120 7.80 -14.97 2.17
CA VAL A 120 8.40 -14.50 3.42
C VAL A 120 8.97 -15.69 4.17
N THR A 121 10.23 -15.60 4.59
CA THR A 121 10.89 -16.64 5.37
C THR A 121 10.25 -16.82 6.75
N LEU A 122 10.57 -17.92 7.42
CA LEU A 122 10.17 -18.17 8.82
C LEU A 122 10.66 -17.03 9.75
N ALA A 123 11.86 -16.50 9.49
CA ALA A 123 12.44 -15.37 10.20
C ALA A 123 11.78 -14.00 9.86
N GLY A 124 10.76 -13.97 9.00
CA GLY A 124 10.02 -12.74 8.70
C GLY A 124 10.74 -11.82 7.71
N ARG A 125 11.54 -12.39 6.80
CA ARG A 125 12.22 -11.65 5.74
C ARG A 125 11.59 -11.94 4.38
N VAL A 126 11.27 -10.90 3.62
CA VAL A 126 10.78 -11.03 2.24
C VAL A 126 11.93 -11.47 1.33
N LEU A 127 11.66 -12.35 0.36
CA LEU A 127 12.68 -12.73 -0.61
C LEU A 127 13.03 -11.56 -1.55
N PRO A 128 14.32 -11.34 -1.88
CA PRO A 128 14.75 -10.21 -2.72
C PRO A 128 14.05 -10.10 -4.08
N ALA A 129 13.59 -11.22 -4.66
CA ALA A 129 12.87 -11.24 -5.94
C ALA A 129 11.56 -10.41 -5.94
N HIS A 130 10.98 -10.15 -4.77
CA HIS A 130 9.79 -9.32 -4.62
C HIS A 130 10.11 -7.84 -4.37
N PHE A 131 11.38 -7.46 -4.20
CA PHE A 131 11.74 -6.11 -3.79
C PHE A 131 11.80 -5.14 -4.98
N LEU A 132 11.22 -3.96 -4.80
CA LEU A 132 11.27 -2.83 -5.72
C LEU A 132 12.15 -1.72 -5.14
N GLU A 133 13.22 -1.42 -5.85
CA GLU A 133 14.06 -0.27 -5.60
C GLU A 133 13.35 1.05 -5.94
N ALA A 134 13.87 2.16 -5.40
CA ALA A 134 13.29 3.49 -5.58
C ALA A 134 13.18 3.89 -7.06
N ARG A 135 14.15 3.53 -7.90
CA ARG A 135 14.10 3.78 -9.35
C ARG A 135 12.87 3.16 -9.99
N ARG A 136 12.62 1.87 -9.74
CA ARG A 136 11.49 1.15 -10.32
C ARG A 136 10.16 1.63 -9.76
N LEU A 137 10.12 1.95 -8.47
CA LEU A 137 8.96 2.54 -7.82
C LEU A 137 8.61 3.92 -8.43
N ARG A 138 9.62 4.74 -8.72
CA ARG A 138 9.44 6.04 -9.38
C ARG A 138 8.82 5.90 -10.76
N GLU A 139 9.28 4.93 -11.56
CA GLU A 139 8.72 4.61 -12.87
C GLU A 139 7.22 4.25 -12.75
N LEU A 140 6.87 3.33 -11.85
CA LEU A 140 5.48 2.89 -11.64
C LEU A 140 4.55 4.01 -11.12
N SER A 141 5.08 4.91 -10.29
CA SER A 141 4.27 6.01 -9.72
C SER A 141 3.89 7.09 -10.73
N ARG A 142 4.64 7.25 -11.81
CA ARG A 142 4.34 8.24 -12.87
C ARG A 142 3.06 7.87 -13.62
N ASP A 143 2.79 6.58 -13.80
CA ASP A 143 1.63 6.08 -14.54
C ASP A 143 0.37 5.97 -13.66
N ALA A 144 0.53 6.00 -12.33
CA ALA A 144 -0.54 5.79 -11.35
C ALA A 144 -1.23 7.09 -10.86
N GLY A 145 -0.62 8.26 -11.14
CA GLY A 145 -0.83 9.51 -10.41
C GLY A 145 -2.22 10.16 -10.44
N GLU A 146 -3.19 9.69 -11.24
CA GLU A 146 -4.47 10.40 -11.43
C GLU A 146 -5.74 9.60 -11.09
N LYS A 147 -5.65 8.30 -10.72
CA LYS A 147 -6.85 7.43 -10.81
C LYS A 147 -7.56 7.09 -9.50
N LEU A 148 -6.94 7.23 -8.33
CA LEU A 148 -7.49 6.64 -7.09
C LEU A 148 -7.94 7.64 -6.01
N LEU A 149 -7.36 8.84 -5.99
CA LEU A 149 -7.54 9.83 -4.93
C LEU A 149 -8.28 11.04 -5.51
N THR A 150 -9.39 11.44 -4.90
CA THR A 150 -10.08 12.68 -5.26
C THR A 150 -10.28 13.54 -4.04
N SER A 151 -9.95 14.82 -4.18
CA SER A 151 -10.31 15.89 -3.25
C SER A 151 -11.82 16.11 -3.23
#